data_AF-A0A175YJ44-F1
#
_entry.id   AF-A0A175YJ44-F1
#
_cell.length_a   1.000
_cell.length_b   1.000
_cell.length_c   1.000
_cell.angle_alpha   90.00
_cell.angle_beta   90.00
_cell.angle_gamma   90.00
#
_symmetry.space_group_name_H-M   'P 1'
#
loop_
_entity.id
_entity.type
_entity.pdbx_description
1 polymer ?
#
loop_
_entity_poly.entity_id
_entity_poly.type
_entity_poly.pdbx_seq_one_letter_code
_entity_poly.pdbx_strand_id
1 'polypeptide(L)'
;MDQDGPWSCNLEIYPDFREEKVSEEYTLCTESGAGSKLPLYLSQLALEDYDKRRNDIIRGDTMKQNEKYDILSVNVLKTMKSVEAEGTTYLINFEASLQDYKNKNPRTFQTKILMSPVNLPSMKVDVRFVRTKPR
;
A
#
# COMPACT_ATOMS: atom_id res chain seq x y z
N MET A 1 -12.34 38.75 6.21
CA MET A 1 -11.04 39.25 5.74
C MET A 1 -10.03 38.93 6.82
N ASP A 2 -9.43 37.75 6.68
CA ASP A 2 -7.97 37.47 6.61
C ASP A 2 -7.04 38.60 7.14
N GLN A 3 -5.93 38.35 7.85
CA GLN A 3 -4.91 37.33 7.59
C GLN A 3 -4.08 36.96 8.83
N ASP A 4 -3.57 35.73 8.73
CA ASP A 4 -2.65 35.01 9.59
C ASP A 4 -1.26 35.65 9.84
N GLY A 5 -0.70 35.30 10.99
CA GLY A 5 0.73 35.15 11.24
C GLY A 5 1.02 34.98 12.74
N PRO A 6 2.09 34.30 13.19
CA PRO A 6 3.09 33.51 12.47
C PRO A 6 3.26 32.08 13.07
N TRP A 7 3.17 31.03 12.26
CA TRP A 7 3.74 29.72 12.61
C TRP A 7 4.70 29.32 11.50
N SER A 8 5.92 29.82 11.61
CA SER A 8 7.10 29.30 10.94
C SER A 8 7.45 27.95 11.57
N CYS A 9 7.01 26.87 10.93
CA CYS A 9 7.67 25.57 11.11
C CYS A 9 8.66 25.42 9.95
N ASN A 10 9.95 25.45 10.31
CA ASN A 10 11.08 25.21 9.43
C ASN A 10 10.85 23.92 8.64
N LEU A 11 10.54 24.05 7.35
CA LEU A 11 10.69 22.97 6.39
C LEU A 11 12.19 22.92 6.09
N GLU A 12 12.93 22.12 6.85
CA GLU A 12 14.29 21.77 6.47
C GLU A 12 14.25 21.07 5.11
N ILE A 13 14.77 21.80 4.12
CA ILE A 13 14.97 21.37 2.75
C ILE A 13 15.99 20.23 2.77
N TYR A 14 15.53 19.00 2.53
CA TYR A 14 16.41 17.96 1.98
C TYR A 14 16.39 18.06 0.46
N PRO A 15 17.56 18.07 -0.20
CA PRO A 15 17.66 18.46 -1.60
C PRO A 15 17.23 17.34 -2.55
N ASP A 16 16.62 17.79 -3.65
CA ASP A 16 16.50 17.12 -4.95
C ASP A 16 15.48 15.97 -5.08
N PHE A 17 14.22 16.25 -4.74
CA PHE A 17 13.11 15.67 -5.52
C PHE A 17 12.99 16.48 -6.82
N ARG A 18 13.73 16.09 -7.85
CA ARG A 18 13.24 16.36 -9.21
C ARG A 18 11.86 15.73 -9.31
N GLU A 19 10.84 16.55 -9.49
CA GLU A 19 9.57 16.09 -10.06
C GLU A 19 9.84 15.65 -11.49
N GLU A 20 10.48 14.48 -11.65
CA GLU A 20 10.39 13.74 -12.90
C GLU A 20 8.93 13.36 -13.04
N LYS A 21 8.28 14.06 -13.95
CA LYS A 21 6.95 13.76 -14.46
C LYS A 21 7.02 12.45 -15.25
N VAL A 22 7.25 11.34 -14.55
CA VAL A 22 7.15 10.00 -15.12
C VAL A 22 5.67 9.78 -15.35
N SER A 23 5.25 9.89 -16.61
CA SER A 23 3.97 9.37 -17.05
C SER A 23 4.03 7.85 -16.91
N GLU A 24 3.79 7.34 -15.70
CA GLU A 24 3.67 5.91 -15.44
C GLU A 24 2.41 5.42 -16.19
N GLU A 25 2.61 4.83 -17.37
CA GLU A 25 1.52 4.35 -18.22
C GLU A 25 0.95 3.06 -17.64
N TYR A 26 -0.05 3.21 -16.76
CA TYR A 26 -0.73 2.08 -16.17
C TYR A 26 -1.81 1.52 -17.10
N THR A 27 -1.74 0.22 -17.37
CA THR A 27 -2.84 -0.51 -18.00
C THR A 27 -3.83 -0.98 -16.94
N LEU A 28 -5.11 -0.64 -17.11
CA LEU A 28 -6.19 -1.15 -16.28
C LEU A 28 -6.43 -2.63 -16.59
N CYS A 29 -6.33 -3.49 -15.58
CA CYS A 29 -6.69 -4.91 -15.69
C CYS A 29 -8.11 -5.10 -15.15
N THR A 30 -9.09 -5.20 -16.04
CA THR A 30 -10.47 -5.60 -15.70
C THR A 30 -10.63 -7.10 -15.92
N GLU A 31 -9.87 -7.92 -15.20
CA GLU A 31 -10.10 -9.38 -15.25
C GLU A 31 -11.32 -9.71 -14.38
N SER A 32 -12.50 -9.63 -14.99
CA SER A 32 -13.77 -10.15 -14.45
C SER A 32 -13.94 -11.67 -14.67
N GLY A 33 -12.86 -12.41 -14.87
CA GLY A 33 -12.88 -13.85 -15.14
C GLY A 33 -11.91 -14.57 -14.21
N ALA A 34 -12.36 -15.67 -13.60
CA ALA A 34 -11.59 -16.50 -12.69
C ALA A 34 -10.15 -16.77 -13.22
N GLY A 35 -9.10 -16.25 -12.57
CA GLY A 35 -7.75 -16.51 -13.07
C GLY A 35 -6.58 -15.92 -12.29
N SER A 36 -6.49 -14.60 -12.09
CA SER A 36 -5.31 -14.02 -11.45
C SER A 36 -5.42 -14.01 -9.92
N LYS A 37 -4.89 -15.04 -9.26
CA LYS A 37 -4.68 -15.03 -7.80
C LYS A 37 -3.62 -14.01 -7.37
N LEU A 38 -2.80 -13.52 -8.31
CA LEU A 38 -1.66 -12.66 -8.00
C LEU A 38 -2.06 -11.33 -7.35
N PRO A 39 -2.99 -10.51 -7.89
CA PRO A 39 -3.41 -9.29 -7.20
C PRO A 39 -3.96 -9.55 -5.78
N LEU A 40 -4.68 -10.66 -5.59
CA LEU A 40 -5.18 -11.06 -4.29
C LEU A 40 -4.03 -11.39 -3.31
N TYR A 41 -3.05 -12.19 -3.74
CA TYR A 41 -1.87 -12.50 -2.92
C TYR A 41 -1.05 -11.24 -2.59
N LEU A 42 -0.90 -10.34 -3.56
CA LEU A 42 -0.22 -9.07 -3.39
C LEU A 42 -0.97 -8.15 -2.40
N SER A 43 -2.31 -8.14 -2.43
CA SER A 43 -3.12 -7.42 -1.44
C SER A 43 -2.98 -8.01 -0.02
N GLN A 44 -2.94 -9.34 0.11
CA GLN A 44 -2.70 -10.00 1.41
C GLN A 44 -1.31 -9.66 1.96
N LEU A 45 -0.27 -9.73 1.12
CA LEU A 45 1.09 -9.33 1.48
C LEU A 45 1.15 -7.87 1.95
N ALA A 46 0.45 -6.97 1.24
CA ALA A 46 0.39 -5.56 1.61
C ALA A 46 -0.30 -5.33 2.96
N LEU A 47 -1.31 -6.13 3.32
CA LEU A 47 -1.95 -6.06 4.63
C LEU A 47 -1.01 -6.53 5.75
N GLU A 48 -0.25 -7.59 5.53
CA GLU A 48 0.76 -8.05 6.49
C GLU A 48 1.86 -7.00 6.72
N ASP A 49 2.30 -6.32 5.65
CA ASP A 49 3.27 -5.23 5.73
C ASP A 49 2.69 -4.00 6.44
N TYR A 50 1.43 -3.64 6.17
CA TYR A 50 0.72 -2.56 6.86
C TYR A 50 0.64 -2.80 8.37
N ASP A 51 0.29 -4.03 8.76
CA ASP A 51 0.17 -4.44 10.16
C ASP A 51 1.53 -4.39 10.88
N LYS A 52 2.60 -4.87 10.24
CA LYS A 52 3.98 -4.78 10.77
C LYS A 52 4.39 -3.32 11.00
N ARG A 53 4.27 -2.46 9.98
CA ARG A 53 4.68 -1.04 10.07
C ARG A 53 3.90 -0.28 11.14
N ARG A 54 2.60 -0.57 11.28
CA ARG A 54 1.77 0.07 12.31
C ARG A 54 2.18 -0.35 13.72
N ASN A 55 2.49 -1.63 13.92
CA ASN A 55 2.97 -2.13 15.20
C ASN A 55 4.35 -1.57 15.58
N ASP A 56 5.23 -1.34 14.61
CA ASP A 56 6.55 -0.73 14.86
C ASP A 56 6.45 0.75 15.30
N ILE A 57 5.49 1.51 14.76
CA ILE A 57 5.27 2.92 15.16
C ILE A 57 4.76 3.02 16.61
N ILE A 58 3.96 2.04 17.08
CA ILE A 58 3.36 2.05 18.42
C ILE A 58 4.34 1.56 19.49
N ARG A 59 5.40 0.82 19.10
CA ARG A 59 6.38 0.19 20.00
C ARG A 59 7.36 1.13 20.70
N GLY A 60 7.19 2.44 20.56
CA GLY A 60 8.03 3.44 21.24
C GLY A 60 8.00 3.37 22.77
N ASP A 61 6.88 2.97 23.40
CA ASP A 61 6.75 3.15 24.87
C ASP A 61 5.93 2.11 25.66
N THR A 62 5.36 1.06 25.06
CA THR A 62 4.70 0.04 25.90
C THR A 62 4.64 -1.32 25.22
N MET A 63 5.17 -2.35 25.89
CA MET A 63 4.90 -3.76 25.60
C MET A 63 3.38 -4.01 25.69
N LYS A 64 2.65 -3.84 24.59
CA LYS A 64 1.33 -4.44 24.42
C LYS A 64 1.30 -5.23 23.12
N GLN A 65 0.74 -6.42 23.27
CA GLN A 65 0.79 -7.57 22.39
C GLN A 65 0.54 -7.24 20.92
N ASN A 66 1.16 -8.06 20.07
CA ASN A 66 0.92 -8.19 18.65
C ASN A 66 -0.60 -8.34 18.36
N GLU A 67 -1.31 -7.25 18.17
CA GLU A 67 -2.64 -7.28 17.55
C GLU A 67 -2.42 -7.49 16.05
N LYS A 68 -2.04 -8.70 15.68
CA LYS A 68 -2.10 -9.11 14.29
C LYS A 68 -3.56 -9.06 13.88
N TYR A 69 -3.90 -8.20 12.94
CA TYR A 69 -5.26 -8.20 12.40
C TYR A 69 -5.51 -9.55 11.71
N ASP A 70 -6.49 -10.31 12.19
CA ASP A 70 -6.97 -11.47 11.44
C ASP A 70 -7.69 -10.96 10.19
N ILE A 71 -7.10 -11.26 9.03
CA ILE A 71 -7.66 -10.89 7.73
C ILE A 71 -8.82 -11.85 7.45
N LEU A 72 -10.05 -11.37 7.59
CA LEU A 72 -11.26 -12.18 7.38
C LEU A 72 -11.58 -12.33 5.90
N SER A 73 -11.42 -11.26 5.13
CA SER A 73 -11.66 -11.25 3.70
C SER A 73 -10.87 -10.15 3.00
N VAL A 74 -10.50 -10.42 1.74
CA VAL A 74 -9.89 -9.45 0.83
C VAL A 74 -10.63 -9.53 -0.50
N ASN A 75 -11.10 -8.38 -0.98
CA ASN A 75 -11.78 -8.25 -2.26
C ASN A 75 -11.06 -7.23 -3.12
N VAL A 76 -10.46 -7.65 -4.23
CA VAL A 76 -9.74 -6.75 -5.14
C VAL A 76 -10.76 -5.98 -5.99
N LEU A 77 -10.78 -4.65 -5.85
CA LEU A 77 -11.72 -3.79 -6.58
C LEU A 77 -11.17 -3.39 -7.95
N LYS A 78 -9.89 -3.02 -8.00
CA LYS A 78 -9.26 -2.49 -9.20
C LYS A 78 -7.76 -2.74 -9.17
N THR A 79 -7.22 -3.31 -10.24
CA THR A 79 -5.78 -3.49 -10.42
C THR A 79 -5.31 -2.78 -11.67
N MET A 80 -4.24 -2.03 -11.53
CA MET A 80 -3.51 -1.39 -12.62
C MET A 80 -2.08 -1.93 -12.62
N LYS A 81 -1.53 -2.22 -13.80
CA LYS A 81 -0.14 -2.69 -13.94
C LYS A 81 0.65 -1.79 -14.88
N SER A 82 1.92 -1.59 -14.57
CA SER A 82 2.93 -0.94 -15.41
C SER A 82 4.12 -1.88 -15.53
N VAL A 83 4.68 -2.04 -16.73
CA VAL A 83 5.89 -2.83 -16.97
C VAL A 83 7.01 -1.86 -17.29
N GLU A 84 8.04 -1.86 -16.46
CA GLU A 84 9.19 -0.96 -16.51
C GLU A 84 10.48 -1.77 -16.62
N ALA A 85 11.59 -1.11 -16.94
CA ALA A 85 12.90 -1.77 -17.06
C ALA A 85 13.30 -2.48 -15.74
N GLU A 86 12.91 -1.94 -14.60
CA GLU A 86 13.23 -2.46 -13.27
C GLU A 86 12.30 -3.59 -12.80
N GLY A 87 11.16 -3.81 -13.47
CA GLY A 87 10.18 -4.81 -13.06
C GLY A 87 8.74 -4.47 -13.42
N THR A 88 7.79 -5.16 -12.79
CA THR A 88 6.35 -4.90 -12.95
C THR A 88 5.80 -4.23 -11.71
N THR A 89 5.20 -3.05 -11.89
CA THR A 89 4.56 -2.29 -10.83
C THR A 89 3.05 -2.54 -10.86
N TYR A 90 2.48 -2.88 -9.69
CA TYR A 90 1.05 -3.09 -9.48
C TYR A 90 0.50 -2.00 -8.57
N LEU A 91 -0.52 -1.28 -9.02
CA LEU A 91 -1.34 -0.38 -8.22
C LEU A 91 -2.71 -1.02 -8.00
N ILE A 92 -2.96 -1.48 -6.76
CA ILE A 92 -4.13 -2.28 -6.41
C ILE A 92 -5.00 -1.49 -5.42
N ASN A 93 -6.30 -1.38 -5.72
CA ASN A 93 -7.31 -0.97 -4.77
C ASN A 93 -8.11 -2.20 -4.37
N PHE A 94 -8.28 -2.41 -3.07
CA PHE A 94 -8.98 -3.58 -2.54
C PHE A 94 -9.70 -3.21 -1.25
N GLU A 95 -10.73 -3.97 -0.92
CA GLU A 95 -11.39 -3.93 0.38
C GLU A 95 -10.88 -5.08 1.23
N ALA A 96 -10.66 -4.81 2.51
CA ALA A 96 -10.37 -5.86 3.47
C ALA A 96 -11.24 -5.72 4.71
N SER A 97 -11.75 -6.85 5.16
CA SER A 97 -12.37 -6.98 6.48
C SER A 97 -11.30 -7.48 7.43
N LEU A 98 -10.92 -6.62 8.38
CA LEU A 98 -9.98 -6.95 9.44
C LEU A 98 -10.78 -7.22 10.71
N GLN A 99 -10.44 -8.28 11.43
CA GLN A 99 -11.05 -8.55 12.74
C GLN A 99 -10.52 -7.55 13.76
N ASP A 100 -11.12 -6.37 13.77
CA ASP A 100 -10.97 -5.39 14.84
C ASP A 100 -12.13 -5.62 15.82
N TYR A 101 -11.82 -5.81 17.11
CA TYR A 101 -12.83 -5.98 18.16
C TYR A 101 -13.86 -4.82 18.20
N LYS A 102 -13.53 -3.68 17.57
CA LYS A 102 -14.37 -2.47 17.56
C LYS A 102 -15.02 -2.13 16.23
N ASN A 103 -14.59 -2.68 15.09
CA ASN A 103 -15.07 -2.20 13.79
C ASN A 103 -15.20 -3.33 12.76
N LYS A 104 -16.45 -3.76 12.52
CA LYS A 104 -16.79 -4.83 11.55
C LYS A 104 -16.89 -4.35 10.09
N ASN A 105 -16.65 -3.06 9.84
CA ASN A 105 -16.82 -2.49 8.52
C ASN A 105 -15.59 -2.76 7.65
N PRO A 106 -15.76 -3.25 6.40
CA PRO A 106 -14.67 -3.37 5.46
C PRO A 106 -14.06 -1.99 5.20
N ARG A 107 -12.72 -1.95 5.18
CA ARG A 107 -11.93 -0.76 4.86
C ARG A 107 -11.36 -0.89 3.47
N THR A 108 -11.32 0.21 2.75
CA THR A 108 -10.71 0.28 1.43
C THR A 108 -9.25 0.65 1.55
N PHE A 109 -8.40 -0.11 0.89
CA PHE A 109 -6.96 0.05 0.85
C PHE A 109 -6.50 0.34 -0.58
N GLN A 110 -5.38 1.04 -0.67
CA GLN A 110 -4.61 1.19 -1.88
C GLN A 110 -3.16 0.80 -1.60
N THR A 111 -2.59 -0.02 -2.46
CA THR A 111 -1.19 -0.47 -2.38
C THR A 111 -0.49 -0.31 -3.72
N LYS A 112 0.80 0.06 -3.69
CA LYS A 112 1.73 0.03 -4.83
C LYS A 112 2.82 -0.98 -4.54
N ILE A 113 2.99 -1.95 -5.42
CA ILE A 113 3.95 -3.05 -5.25
C ILE A 113 4.82 -3.14 -6.50
N LEU A 114 6.13 -3.22 -6.30
CA LEU A 114 7.08 -3.50 -7.37
C LEU A 114 7.52 -4.97 -7.30
N MET A 115 7.40 -5.67 -8.41
CA MET A 115 7.94 -7.02 -8.58
C MET A 115 9.11 -6.95 -9.55
N SER A 116 10.33 -7.19 -9.06
CA SER A 116 11.56 -7.13 -9.86
C SER A 116 12.28 -8.49 -9.89
N PRO A 117 12.89 -8.88 -11.02
CA PRO A 117 13.71 -10.08 -11.08
C PRO A 117 15.00 -9.88 -10.25
N VAL A 118 15.40 -10.90 -9.48
CA VAL A 118 16.70 -10.87 -8.76
C VAL A 118 17.66 -11.87 -9.39
N ASN A 119 17.30 -13.14 -9.37
CA ASN A 119 18.03 -14.25 -9.99
C ASN A 119 16.99 -15.28 -10.38
N LEU A 120 16.70 -15.46 -11.67
CA LEU A 120 15.65 -16.36 -12.13
C LEU A 120 15.82 -17.76 -11.52
N PRO A 121 14.74 -18.39 -10.99
CA PRO A 121 13.33 -17.99 -11.06
C PRO A 121 12.84 -17.05 -9.93
N SER A 122 13.74 -16.46 -9.15
CA SER A 122 13.41 -15.63 -7.98
C SER A 122 13.03 -14.20 -8.35
N MET A 123 11.92 -13.73 -7.78
CA MET A 123 11.48 -12.34 -7.86
C MET A 123 11.54 -11.71 -6.47
N LYS A 124 11.95 -10.44 -6.40
CA LYS A 124 11.78 -9.59 -5.22
C LYS A 124 10.44 -8.89 -5.32
N VAL A 125 9.71 -8.89 -4.22
CA VAL A 125 8.45 -8.16 -4.07
C VAL A 125 8.68 -7.06 -3.06
N ASP A 126 8.46 -5.82 -3.47
CA ASP A 126 8.63 -4.63 -2.62
C ASP A 126 7.29 -3.88 -2.48
N VAL A 127 6.74 -3.87 -1.26
CA VAL A 127 5.55 -3.10 -0.93
C VAL A 127 5.97 -1.66 -0.70
N ARG A 128 5.82 -0.81 -1.73
CA ARG A 128 6.25 0.60 -1.68
C ARG A 128 5.40 1.38 -0.68
N PHE A 129 4.08 1.21 -0.74
CA PHE A 129 3.17 1.76 0.25
C PHE A 129 1.88 0.95 0.36
N VAL A 130 1.22 1.10 1.50
CA VAL A 130 -0.14 0.62 1.75
C VAL A 130 -0.85 1.66 2.62
N ARG A 131 -2.02 2.12 2.18
CA ARG A 131 -2.79 3.17 2.88
C ARG A 131 -4.28 2.88 2.85
N THR A 132 -4.98 3.28 3.90
CA THR A 132 -6.45 3.32 3.94
C THR A 132 -6.95 4.53 3.17
N LYS A 133 -7.94 4.34 2.29
CA LYS A 133 -8.66 5.47 1.68
C LYS A 133 -9.80 5.91 2.60
N PRO A 134 -9.98 7.22 2.85
CA PRO A 134 -11.20 7.71 3.50
C PRO A 134 -12.41 7.38 2.60
N ARG A 135 -13.54 7.05 3.24
CA ARG A 135 -14.82 6.81 2.57
C ARG A 135 -15.38 8.10 2.00
#